data_AF-A0A1I1QK30-F1
#
_entry.id   AF-A0A1I1QK30-F1
#
_cell.length_a   1.000
_cell.length_b   1.000
_cell.length_c   1.000
_cell.angle_alpha   90.00
_cell.angle_beta   90.00
_cell.angle_gamma   90.00
#
_symmetry.space_group_name_H-M   'P 1'
#
loop_
_entity.id
_entity.type
_entity.pdbx_description
1 polymer ?
#
loop_
_entity_poly.entity_id
_entity_poly.type
_entity_poly.pdbx_seq_one_letter_code
_entity_poly.pdbx_strand_id
1 'polypeptide(L)'
;MMVAEKVDCCLPTCQPAHMQRFFSTKMPGVNFVMNVLVFSLIGLLPVLLVYVMRAPGFASALMDGGPALSRFLRQVLTNGLPVIFIVNYVGFFLFAMLKAKDTNSRDPAVFILFDVITRVALFLVLHAFNYVLSASWFGSFGGSRATALSVVAPTLARSALFENISGVYLYATLVSALPLYVTAAGKSAILRPIFDLFPKKMGAVSVALLAFLSAAVCLTATAAVILRLLS
;
A
#
# COMPACT_ATOMS: atom_id res chain seq x y z
N MET A 1 31.34 10.13 -45.80
CA MET A 1 30.20 9.27 -46.20
C MET A 1 30.36 7.95 -45.45
N MET A 2 29.35 7.59 -44.65
CA MET A 2 29.17 6.35 -43.88
C MET A 2 30.24 6.00 -42.83
N VAL A 3 30.01 6.42 -41.58
CA VAL A 3 30.55 5.76 -40.40
C VAL A 3 29.44 4.90 -39.81
N ALA A 4 29.72 3.60 -39.70
CA ALA A 4 28.82 2.58 -39.19
C ALA A 4 28.39 2.87 -37.75
N GLU A 5 27.08 2.84 -37.53
CA GLU A 5 26.40 2.90 -36.25
C GLU A 5 26.74 1.64 -35.45
N LYS A 6 27.57 1.81 -34.42
CA LYS A 6 27.87 0.75 -33.46
C LYS A 6 26.72 0.71 -32.45
N VAL A 7 25.83 -0.26 -32.62
CA VAL A 7 24.81 -0.64 -31.65
C VAL A 7 25.54 -1.29 -30.47
N ASP A 8 25.98 -0.48 -29.51
CA ASP A 8 26.47 -0.96 -28.22
C ASP A 8 25.26 -1.28 -27.32
N CYS A 9 24.90 -2.56 -27.30
CA CYS A 9 24.12 -3.20 -26.25
C CYS A 9 24.85 -3.05 -24.91
N CYS A 10 24.54 -1.97 -24.18
CA CYS A 10 24.84 -1.85 -22.76
C CYS A 10 23.52 -1.77 -22.00
N LEU A 11 23.17 -2.88 -21.33
CA LEU A 11 22.11 -2.98 -20.33
C LEU A 11 22.00 -1.68 -19.53
N PRO A 12 20.90 -0.92 -19.62
CA PRO A 12 20.71 0.20 -18.72
C PRO A 12 20.54 -0.42 -17.35
N THR A 13 21.55 -0.21 -16.50
CA THR A 13 21.37 -0.25 -15.06
C THR A 13 20.07 0.49 -14.75
N CYS A 14 19.03 -0.22 -14.29
CA CYS A 14 17.86 0.39 -13.69
C CYS A 14 18.33 1.19 -12.47
N GLN A 15 18.82 2.40 -12.70
CA GLN A 15 18.80 3.44 -11.69
C GLN A 15 17.32 3.61 -11.36
N PRO A 16 16.90 3.41 -10.10
CA PRO A 16 15.51 3.65 -9.75
C PRO A 16 15.20 5.08 -10.16
N ALA A 17 14.23 5.24 -11.07
CA ALA A 17 13.72 6.54 -11.46
C ALA A 17 13.50 7.33 -10.18
N HIS A 18 14.19 8.45 -10.05
CA HIS A 18 14.24 9.16 -8.78
C HIS A 18 12.81 9.54 -8.40
N MET A 19 12.26 8.93 -7.34
CA MET A 19 10.83 9.04 -6.99
C MET A 19 10.35 10.50 -6.81
N GLN A 20 11.29 11.43 -6.65
CA GLN A 20 11.07 12.87 -6.65
C GLN A 20 10.42 13.42 -7.93
N ARG A 21 10.59 12.76 -9.09
CA ARG A 21 9.91 13.16 -10.33
C ARG A 21 8.41 12.90 -10.26
N PHE A 22 7.99 11.90 -9.48
CA PHE A 22 6.59 11.52 -9.34
C PHE A 22 5.92 12.19 -8.14
N PHE A 23 6.67 12.47 -7.07
CA PHE A 23 6.13 13.05 -5.83
C PHE A 23 7.02 14.19 -5.33
N SER A 24 6.52 15.41 -5.45
CA SER A 24 7.19 16.64 -4.99
C SER A 24 6.15 17.67 -4.52
N THR A 25 6.48 18.42 -3.47
CA THR A 25 5.61 19.52 -3.00
C THR A 25 5.58 20.72 -3.94
N LYS A 26 6.52 20.79 -4.90
CA LYS A 26 6.60 21.85 -5.91
C LYS A 26 5.82 21.54 -7.19
N MET A 27 5.24 20.34 -7.31
CA MET A 27 4.51 19.94 -8.52
C MET A 27 3.05 20.40 -8.47
N PRO A 28 2.38 20.57 -9.64
CA PRO A 28 0.95 20.83 -9.67
C PRO A 28 0.15 19.74 -8.95
N GLY A 29 -0.82 20.14 -8.12
CA GLY A 29 -1.59 19.22 -7.29
C GLY A 29 -2.33 18.14 -8.09
N VAL A 30 -2.83 18.47 -9.28
CA VAL A 30 -3.48 17.51 -10.19
C VAL A 30 -2.52 16.39 -10.60
N ASN A 31 -1.27 16.73 -10.94
CA ASN A 31 -0.27 15.74 -11.32
C ASN A 31 0.08 14.83 -10.13
N PHE A 32 0.15 15.40 -8.92
CA PHE A 32 0.37 14.61 -7.71
C PHE A 32 -0.76 13.58 -7.49
N VAL A 33 -2.01 14.04 -7.56
CA VAL A 33 -3.20 13.19 -7.44
C VAL A 33 -3.21 12.09 -8.50
N MET A 34 -2.93 12.43 -9.76
CA MET A 34 -2.88 11.44 -10.84
C MET A 34 -1.77 10.41 -10.64
N ASN A 35 -0.58 10.82 -10.19
CA ASN A 35 0.50 9.89 -9.87
C ASN A 35 0.12 8.95 -8.72
N VAL A 36 -0.52 9.47 -7.66
CA VAL A 36 -1.03 8.63 -6.55
C VAL A 36 -2.03 7.60 -7.08
N LEU A 37 -2.96 8.02 -7.95
CA LEU A 37 -3.96 7.12 -8.52
C LEU A 37 -3.31 6.02 -9.36
N VAL A 38 -2.37 6.37 -10.26
CA VAL A 38 -1.64 5.41 -11.10
C VAL A 38 -0.87 4.41 -10.24
N PHE A 39 -0.13 4.87 -9.23
CA PHE A 39 0.60 3.97 -8.32
C PHE A 39 -0.34 3.09 -7.49
N SER A 40 -1.52 3.59 -7.13
CA SER A 40 -2.55 2.82 -6.43
C SER A 40 -3.11 1.72 -7.33
N LEU A 41 -3.37 2.00 -8.61
CA LEU A 41 -3.83 1.00 -9.58
C LEU A 41 -2.75 -0.04 -9.88
N ILE A 42 -1.50 0.39 -10.07
CA ILE A 42 -0.36 -0.52 -10.28
C ILE A 42 -0.16 -1.44 -9.06
N GLY A 43 -0.38 -0.95 -7.83
CA GLY A 43 -0.34 -1.77 -6.63
C GLY A 43 -1.56 -2.69 -6.49
N LEU A 44 -2.75 -2.20 -6.84
CA LEU A 44 -4.02 -2.92 -6.70
C LEU A 44 -4.14 -4.09 -7.67
N LEU A 45 -3.93 -3.88 -8.96
CA LEU A 45 -4.19 -4.88 -10.01
C LEU A 45 -3.48 -6.23 -9.78
N PRO A 46 -2.16 -6.29 -9.53
CA PRO A 46 -1.48 -7.57 -9.33
C PRO A 46 -1.95 -8.28 -8.05
N VAL A 47 -2.19 -7.53 -6.96
CA VAL A 47 -2.65 -8.10 -5.70
C VAL A 47 -4.09 -8.63 -5.83
N LEU A 48 -4.95 -7.88 -6.54
CA LEU A 48 -6.32 -8.29 -6.82
C LEU A 48 -6.37 -9.55 -7.68
N LEU A 49 -5.48 -9.67 -8.67
CA LEU A 49 -5.35 -10.86 -9.49
C LEU A 49 -4.96 -12.08 -8.64
N VAL A 50 -3.97 -11.96 -7.75
CA VAL A 50 -3.60 -13.04 -6.83
C VAL A 50 -4.78 -13.47 -5.96
N TYR A 51 -5.56 -12.52 -5.45
CA TYR A 51 -6.76 -12.82 -4.65
C TYR A 51 -7.81 -13.60 -5.43
N VAL A 52 -8.10 -13.18 -6.66
CA VAL A 52 -9.07 -13.86 -7.53
C VAL A 52 -8.62 -15.29 -7.85
N MET A 53 -7.34 -15.49 -8.12
CA MET A 53 -6.77 -16.79 -8.46
C MET A 53 -6.67 -17.75 -7.26
N ARG A 54 -6.59 -17.22 -6.04
CA ARG A 54 -6.48 -18.05 -4.82
C ARG A 54 -7.80 -18.72 -4.44
N ALA A 55 -8.94 -18.11 -4.74
CA ALA A 55 -10.25 -18.61 -4.32
C ALA A 55 -10.83 -19.60 -5.36
N PRO A 56 -11.01 -20.89 -5.02
CA PRO A 56 -11.55 -21.88 -5.94
C PRO A 56 -12.92 -21.46 -6.48
N GLY A 57 -13.10 -21.53 -7.80
CA GLY A 57 -14.36 -21.17 -8.47
C GLY A 57 -14.70 -19.68 -8.51
N PHE A 58 -13.89 -18.80 -7.89
CA PHE A 58 -14.16 -17.36 -7.89
C PHE A 58 -13.80 -16.73 -9.24
N ALA A 59 -12.66 -17.12 -9.82
CA ALA A 59 -12.26 -16.65 -11.15
C ALA A 59 -13.32 -16.99 -12.22
N SER A 60 -13.83 -18.23 -12.23
CA SER A 60 -14.91 -18.63 -13.14
C SER A 60 -16.19 -17.84 -12.89
N ALA A 61 -16.59 -17.66 -11.62
CA ALA A 61 -17.77 -16.85 -11.28
C ALA A 61 -17.67 -15.37 -11.71
N LEU A 62 -16.46 -14.82 -11.81
CA LEU A 62 -16.24 -13.49 -12.37
C LEU A 62 -16.24 -13.47 -13.91
N MET A 63 -15.71 -14.53 -14.55
CA MET A 63 -15.71 -14.69 -16.00
C MET A 63 -17.12 -14.88 -16.57
N ASP A 64 -17.99 -15.57 -15.84
CA ASP A 64 -19.41 -15.74 -16.18
C ASP A 64 -20.19 -14.40 -16.14
N GLY A 65 -19.59 -13.36 -15.56
CA GLY A 65 -20.12 -12.01 -15.53
C GLY A 65 -21.32 -11.82 -14.58
N GLY A 66 -22.23 -10.93 -14.96
CA GLY A 66 -23.48 -10.73 -14.25
C GLY A 66 -23.35 -10.11 -12.84
N PRO A 67 -24.27 -10.46 -11.90
CA PRO A 67 -24.33 -9.83 -10.58
C PRO A 67 -23.08 -10.04 -9.72
N ALA A 68 -22.36 -11.16 -9.88
CA ALA A 68 -21.13 -11.43 -9.13
C ALA A 68 -20.03 -10.45 -9.51
N LEU A 69 -19.76 -10.30 -10.82
CA LEU A 69 -18.79 -9.34 -11.34
C LEU A 69 -19.16 -7.89 -10.98
N SER A 70 -20.43 -7.50 -11.14
CA SER A 70 -20.90 -6.14 -10.81
C SER A 70 -20.68 -5.80 -9.34
N ARG A 71 -21.06 -6.70 -8.42
CA ARG A 71 -20.85 -6.50 -6.98
C ARG A 71 -19.36 -6.45 -6.62
N PHE A 72 -18.56 -7.31 -7.23
CA PHE A 72 -17.11 -7.33 -7.02
C PHE A 72 -16.45 -6.03 -7.49
N LEU A 73 -16.71 -5.59 -8.72
CA LEU A 73 -16.18 -4.32 -9.24
C LEU A 73 -16.65 -3.13 -8.42
N ARG A 74 -17.94 -3.08 -8.04
CA ARG A 74 -18.44 -2.04 -7.15
C ARG A 74 -17.68 -2.04 -5.82
N GLN A 75 -17.52 -3.20 -5.19
CA GLN A 75 -16.77 -3.32 -3.94
C GLN A 75 -15.32 -2.82 -4.09
N VAL A 76 -14.63 -3.19 -5.17
CA VAL A 76 -13.26 -2.73 -5.43
C VAL A 76 -13.21 -1.23 -5.72
N LEU A 77 -14.10 -0.69 -6.55
CA LEU A 77 -14.06 0.69 -7.00
C LEU A 77 -14.61 1.69 -5.98
N THR A 78 -15.62 1.32 -5.19
CA THR A 78 -16.29 2.25 -4.25
C THR A 78 -15.79 2.10 -2.81
N ASN A 79 -15.19 0.96 -2.44
CA ASN A 79 -14.61 0.77 -1.11
C ASN A 79 -13.09 0.62 -1.17
N GLY A 80 -12.59 -0.30 -1.98
CA GLY A 80 -11.16 -0.60 -2.06
C GLY A 80 -10.29 0.55 -2.55
N LEU A 81 -10.54 1.02 -3.77
CA LEU A 81 -9.74 2.04 -4.43
C LEU A 81 -9.69 3.36 -3.63
N PRO A 82 -10.79 3.87 -3.05
CA PRO A 82 -10.74 5.05 -2.19
C PRO A 82 -9.84 4.87 -0.97
N VAL A 83 -9.91 3.72 -0.28
CA VAL A 83 -9.05 3.44 0.87
C VAL A 83 -7.58 3.41 0.45
N ILE A 84 -7.26 2.68 -0.63
CA ILE A 84 -5.90 2.57 -1.14
C ILE A 84 -5.38 3.95 -1.55
N PHE A 85 -6.19 4.72 -2.26
CA PHE A 85 -5.85 6.06 -2.73
C PHE A 85 -5.55 7.02 -1.56
N ILE A 86 -6.41 7.08 -0.54
CA ILE A 86 -6.21 7.97 0.62
C ILE A 86 -4.93 7.59 1.37
N VAL A 87 -4.73 6.30 1.65
CA VAL A 87 -3.53 5.81 2.34
C VAL A 87 -2.26 6.14 1.54
N ASN A 88 -2.27 5.89 0.24
CA ASN A 88 -1.14 6.20 -0.63
C ASN A 88 -0.91 7.71 -0.76
N TYR A 89 -1.97 8.50 -0.88
CA TYR A 89 -1.89 9.96 -0.96
C TYR A 89 -1.15 10.52 0.24
N VAL A 90 -1.58 10.15 1.46
CA VAL A 90 -0.96 10.64 2.69
C VAL A 90 0.50 10.18 2.80
N GLY A 91 0.78 8.90 2.50
CA GLY A 91 2.15 8.37 2.56
C GLY A 91 3.10 9.03 1.55
N PHE A 92 2.65 9.23 0.31
CA PHE A 92 3.46 9.89 -0.72
C PHE A 92 3.62 11.38 -0.46
N PHE A 93 2.61 12.02 0.16
CA PHE A 93 2.70 13.40 0.58
C PHE A 93 3.69 13.56 1.73
N LEU A 94 3.65 12.67 2.72
CA LEU A 94 4.63 12.61 3.80
C LEU A 94 6.07 12.45 3.26
N PHE A 95 6.27 11.58 2.26
CA PHE A 95 7.55 11.45 1.57
C PHE A 95 8.00 12.77 0.93
N ALA A 96 7.11 13.41 0.17
CA ALA A 96 7.40 14.67 -0.50
C ALA A 96 7.72 15.79 0.51
N MET A 97 6.99 15.88 1.62
CA MET A 97 7.22 16.85 2.68
C MET A 97 8.58 16.66 3.36
N LEU A 98 8.90 15.43 3.77
CA LEU A 98 10.17 15.11 4.44
C LEU A 98 11.38 15.32 3.54
N LYS A 99 11.20 15.21 2.22
CA LYS A 99 12.24 15.50 1.23
C LYS A 99 12.35 16.97 0.85
N ALA A 100 11.25 17.72 0.87
CA ALA A 100 11.25 19.15 0.56
C ALA A 100 11.84 20.00 1.69
N LYS A 101 11.75 19.51 2.93
CA LYS A 101 12.44 20.09 4.08
C LYS A 101 13.91 19.68 3.97
N ASP A 102 14.74 20.57 3.44
CA ASP A 102 16.19 20.43 3.19
C ASP A 102 17.03 20.24 4.49
N THR A 103 16.48 19.57 5.50
CA THR A 103 17.18 19.27 6.74
C THR A 103 18.11 18.10 6.51
N ASN A 104 19.35 18.42 6.18
CA ASN A 104 20.53 17.58 6.00
C ASN A 104 20.90 16.71 7.25
N SER A 105 19.96 16.42 8.15
CA SER A 105 20.23 15.75 9.44
C SER A 105 19.33 14.57 9.78
N ARG A 106 18.19 14.36 9.11
CA ARG A 106 17.31 13.22 9.40
C ARG A 106 17.51 12.08 8.42
N ASP A 107 17.92 10.94 8.95
CA ASP A 107 18.09 9.71 8.18
C ASP A 107 16.75 9.29 7.51
N PRO A 108 16.74 8.94 6.21
CA PRO A 108 15.55 8.49 5.49
C PRO A 108 14.80 7.29 6.10
N ALA A 109 15.42 6.51 6.99
CA ALA A 109 14.74 5.46 7.74
C ALA A 109 13.57 5.99 8.59
N VAL A 110 13.67 7.25 9.04
CA VAL A 110 12.60 7.92 9.80
C VAL A 110 11.33 8.06 8.95
N PHE A 111 11.46 8.32 7.64
CA PHE A 111 10.32 8.32 6.74
C PHE A 111 9.65 6.94 6.68
N ILE A 112 10.43 5.86 6.52
CA ILE A 112 9.89 4.50 6.44
C ILE A 112 9.10 4.17 7.71
N LEU A 113 9.64 4.50 8.88
CA LEU A 113 8.96 4.28 10.15
C LEU A 113 7.62 5.03 10.24
N PHE A 114 7.61 6.34 9.96
CA PHE A 114 6.38 7.14 10.01
C PHE A 114 5.38 6.72 8.94
N ASP A 115 5.82 6.35 7.74
CA ASP A 115 4.95 5.89 6.66
C ASP A 115 4.26 4.58 7.05
N VAL A 116 4.99 3.59 7.60
CA VAL A 116 4.41 2.34 8.08
C VAL A 116 3.34 2.59 9.17
N ILE A 117 3.66 3.40 10.18
CA ILE A 117 2.72 3.73 11.27
C ILE A 117 1.48 4.43 10.70
N THR A 118 1.68 5.43 9.84
CA THR A 118 0.60 6.21 9.24
C THR A 118 -0.31 5.33 8.38
N ARG A 119 0.27 4.42 7.58
CA ARG A 119 -0.50 3.49 6.75
C ARG A 119 -1.34 2.55 7.59
N VAL A 120 -0.77 1.92 8.62
CA VAL A 120 -1.51 1.02 9.51
C VAL A 120 -2.65 1.76 10.22
N ALA A 121 -2.38 2.96 10.75
CA ALA A 121 -3.39 3.77 11.44
C ALA A 121 -4.52 4.21 10.49
N LEU A 122 -4.19 4.77 9.32
CA LEU A 122 -5.19 5.17 8.32
C LEU A 122 -6.00 3.99 7.83
N PHE A 123 -5.36 2.85 7.59
CA PHE A 123 -6.04 1.66 7.12
C PHE A 123 -7.11 1.18 8.12
N LEU A 124 -6.77 1.18 9.41
CA LEU A 124 -7.70 0.86 10.50
C LEU A 124 -8.83 1.87 10.59
N VAL A 125 -8.50 3.17 10.65
CA VAL A 125 -9.48 4.25 10.82
C VAL A 125 -10.45 4.30 9.64
N LEU A 126 -9.97 4.19 8.40
CA LEU A 126 -10.80 4.20 7.21
C LEU A 126 -11.75 2.98 7.17
N HIS A 127 -11.29 1.80 7.59
CA HIS A 127 -12.16 0.63 7.68
C HIS A 127 -13.24 0.79 8.74
N ALA A 128 -12.88 1.27 9.94
CA ALA A 128 -13.84 1.55 10.99
C ALA A 128 -14.88 2.59 10.56
N PHE A 129 -14.42 3.68 9.91
CA PHE A 129 -15.27 4.72 9.36
C PHE A 129 -16.25 4.15 8.32
N ASN A 130 -15.76 3.41 7.33
CA ASN A 130 -16.59 2.79 6.30
C ASN A 130 -17.65 1.85 6.90
N TYR A 131 -17.30 1.09 7.94
CA TYR A 131 -18.22 0.15 8.58
C TYR A 131 -19.32 0.88 9.35
N VAL A 132 -18.97 1.92 10.12
CA VAL A 132 -19.93 2.77 10.83
C VAL A 132 -20.86 3.50 9.86
N LEU A 133 -20.30 3.98 8.74
CA LEU A 133 -21.07 4.64 7.69
C LEU A 133 -22.05 3.66 7.03
N SER A 134 -21.58 2.44 6.74
CA SER A 134 -22.42 1.40 6.16
C SER A 134 -23.55 0.99 7.10
N ALA A 135 -23.28 0.92 8.41
CA ALA A 135 -24.33 0.68 9.40
C ALA A 135 -25.38 1.78 9.42
N SER A 136 -24.93 3.04 9.38
CA SER A 136 -25.81 4.21 9.53
C SER A 136 -26.63 4.51 8.27
N TRP A 137 -26.05 4.34 7.07
CA TRP A 137 -26.72 4.68 5.81
C TRP A 137 -27.37 3.49 5.10
N PHE A 138 -26.78 2.29 5.21
CA PHE A 138 -27.28 1.11 4.49
C PHE A 138 -27.90 0.06 5.42
N GLY A 139 -28.04 0.34 6.72
CA GLY A 139 -28.57 -0.61 7.70
C GLY A 139 -27.68 -1.86 7.88
N SER A 140 -26.42 -1.80 7.47
CA SER A 140 -25.48 -2.91 7.64
C SER A 140 -25.29 -3.23 9.13
N PHE A 141 -24.94 -4.48 9.47
CA PHE A 141 -24.76 -4.89 10.88
C PHE A 141 -26.02 -4.67 11.75
N GLY A 142 -27.22 -4.73 11.15
CA GLY A 142 -28.48 -4.43 11.82
C GLY A 142 -28.65 -2.96 12.20
N GLY A 143 -27.90 -2.05 11.56
CA GLY A 143 -27.90 -0.61 11.87
C GLY A 143 -27.05 -0.20 13.09
N SER A 144 -26.44 -1.17 13.79
CA SER A 144 -25.68 -0.91 15.01
C SER A 144 -24.23 -0.53 14.71
N ARG A 145 -23.84 0.70 15.10
CA ARG A 145 -22.45 1.17 15.02
C ARG A 145 -21.51 0.37 15.91
N ALA A 146 -21.97 -0.06 17.08
CA ALA A 146 -21.19 -0.89 17.99
C ALA A 146 -20.89 -2.26 17.38
N THR A 147 -21.89 -2.88 16.75
CA THR A 147 -21.71 -4.14 16.02
C THR A 147 -20.80 -3.95 14.80
N ALA A 148 -20.92 -2.82 14.11
CA ALA A 148 -20.02 -2.49 13.01
C ALA A 148 -18.56 -2.36 13.47
N LEU A 149 -18.30 -1.74 14.62
CA LEU A 149 -16.95 -1.58 15.17
C LEU A 149 -16.38 -2.92 15.71
N SER A 150 -17.20 -3.76 16.32
CA SER A 150 -16.73 -5.04 16.89
C SER A 150 -16.17 -6.01 15.83
N VAL A 151 -16.63 -5.89 14.58
CA VAL A 151 -16.15 -6.73 13.46
C VAL A 151 -14.94 -6.15 12.72
N VAL A 152 -14.49 -4.93 13.03
CA VAL A 152 -13.34 -4.29 12.36
C VAL A 152 -12.05 -5.03 12.67
N ALA A 153 -11.74 -5.22 13.95
CA ALA A 153 -10.53 -5.92 14.39
C ALA A 153 -10.42 -7.34 13.81
N PRO A 154 -11.44 -8.22 13.90
CA PRO A 154 -11.33 -9.56 13.31
C PRO A 154 -11.25 -9.53 11.78
N THR A 155 -11.90 -8.57 11.12
CA THR A 155 -11.73 -8.37 9.67
C THR A 155 -10.27 -8.03 9.33
N LEU A 156 -9.67 -7.08 10.04
CA LEU A 156 -8.29 -6.64 9.78
C LEU A 156 -7.25 -7.72 10.11
N ALA A 157 -7.48 -8.53 11.15
CA ALA A 157 -6.62 -9.69 11.44
C ALA A 157 -6.62 -10.68 10.27
N ARG A 158 -7.79 -10.99 9.71
CA ARG A 158 -7.90 -11.83 8.50
C ARG A 158 -7.34 -11.15 7.25
N SER A 159 -7.42 -9.82 7.17
CA SER A 159 -6.81 -9.05 6.07
C SER A 159 -5.28 -9.20 6.06
N ALA A 160 -4.65 -9.21 7.24
CA ALA A 160 -3.20 -9.43 7.36
C ALA A 160 -2.75 -10.83 6.91
N LEU A 161 -3.66 -11.81 6.87
CA LEU A 161 -3.43 -13.16 6.35
C LEU A 161 -3.87 -13.34 4.89
N PHE A 162 -4.32 -12.25 4.25
CA PHE A 162 -4.84 -12.23 2.89
C PHE A 162 -6.07 -13.15 2.69
N GLU A 163 -6.93 -13.24 3.70
CA GLU A 163 -8.11 -14.11 3.72
C GLU A 163 -9.41 -13.40 3.29
N ASN A 164 -9.36 -12.08 3.07
CA ASN A 164 -10.51 -11.28 2.65
C ASN A 164 -10.11 -10.15 1.72
N ILE A 165 -11.10 -9.50 1.10
CA ILE A 165 -10.86 -8.42 0.13
C ILE A 165 -10.18 -7.19 0.75
N SER A 166 -10.39 -6.93 2.05
CA SER A 166 -9.63 -5.90 2.78
C SER A 166 -8.13 -6.21 2.82
N GLY A 167 -7.74 -7.50 2.82
CA GLY A 167 -6.35 -7.91 2.61
C GLY A 167 -5.78 -7.42 1.28
N VAL A 168 -6.56 -7.46 0.19
CA VAL A 168 -6.12 -6.88 -1.09
C VAL A 168 -5.80 -5.40 -0.94
N TYR A 169 -6.62 -4.65 -0.23
CA TYR A 169 -6.43 -3.21 -0.06
C TYR A 169 -5.18 -2.92 0.77
N LEU A 170 -4.97 -3.65 1.87
CA LEU A 170 -3.79 -3.53 2.70
C LEU A 170 -2.53 -3.76 1.86
N TYR A 171 -2.47 -4.90 1.18
CA TYR A 171 -1.30 -5.31 0.40
C TYR A 171 -1.06 -4.38 -0.79
N ALA A 172 -2.12 -3.88 -1.45
CA ALA A 172 -2.00 -2.89 -2.51
C ALA A 172 -1.31 -1.60 -2.02
N THR A 173 -1.67 -1.09 -0.83
CA THR A 173 -1.00 0.10 -0.27
C THR A 173 0.49 -0.14 0.00
N LEU A 174 0.86 -1.34 0.43
CA LEU A 174 2.26 -1.68 0.71
C LEU A 174 3.06 -1.87 -0.59
N VAL A 175 2.48 -2.54 -1.59
CA VAL A 175 3.10 -2.72 -2.91
C VAL A 175 3.34 -1.36 -3.58
N SER A 176 2.36 -0.44 -3.50
CA SER A 176 2.52 0.93 -4.02
C SER A 176 3.67 1.71 -3.34
N ALA A 177 4.02 1.38 -2.10
CA ALA A 177 5.07 2.06 -1.34
C ALA A 177 6.49 1.52 -1.62
N LEU A 178 6.63 0.32 -2.20
CA LEU A 178 7.93 -0.33 -2.42
C LEU A 178 8.97 0.58 -3.10
N PRO A 179 8.65 1.33 -4.18
CA PRO A 179 9.63 2.20 -4.83
C PRO A 179 10.14 3.32 -3.92
N LEU A 180 9.29 3.83 -3.02
CA LEU A 180 9.67 4.85 -2.04
C LEU A 180 10.56 4.26 -0.96
N TYR A 181 10.23 3.08 -0.46
CA TYR A 181 11.06 2.37 0.53
C TYR A 181 12.42 2.03 -0.04
N VAL A 182 12.49 1.50 -1.26
CA VAL A 182 13.77 1.22 -1.94
C VAL A 182 14.62 2.49 -2.06
N THR A 183 14.00 3.61 -2.44
CA THR A 183 14.70 4.91 -2.59
C THR A 183 15.17 5.49 -1.26
N ALA A 184 14.34 5.41 -0.21
CA ALA A 184 14.67 5.89 1.13
C ALA A 184 15.75 5.01 1.77
N ALA A 185 15.58 3.70 1.70
CA ALA A 185 16.51 2.70 2.19
C ALA A 185 17.90 2.92 1.57
N GLY A 186 18.01 3.01 0.23
CA GLY A 186 19.30 3.21 -0.44
C GLY A 186 20.05 4.51 -0.09
N LYS A 187 19.43 5.45 0.64
CA LYS A 187 20.04 6.70 1.10
C LYS A 187 20.21 6.78 2.62
N SER A 188 19.85 5.73 3.34
CA SER A 188 19.90 5.67 4.80
C SER A 188 21.24 5.13 5.29
N ALA A 189 21.87 5.84 6.22
CA ALA A 189 23.04 5.37 6.94
C ALA A 189 22.64 4.35 8.02
N ILE A 190 21.49 4.56 8.68
CA ILE A 190 20.95 3.65 9.70
C ILE A 190 20.67 2.24 9.13
N LEU A 191 20.12 2.17 7.92
CA LEU A 191 19.76 0.90 7.27
C LEU A 191 20.93 0.27 6.49
N ARG A 192 22.07 0.96 6.39
CA ARG A 192 23.25 0.51 5.65
C ARG A 192 23.81 -0.84 6.11
N PRO A 193 23.92 -1.14 7.42
CA PRO A 193 24.37 -2.45 7.89
C PRO A 193 23.49 -3.61 7.41
N ILE A 194 22.19 -3.36 7.23
CA ILE A 194 21.24 -4.36 6.71
C ILE A 194 21.47 -4.59 5.21
N PHE A 195 21.89 -3.59 4.44
CA PHE A 195 22.25 -3.79 3.03
C PHE A 195 23.51 -4.62 2.85
N ASP A 196 24.50 -4.43 3.72
CA ASP A 196 25.79 -5.12 3.61
C ASP A 196 25.68 -6.63 3.88
N LEU A 197 24.58 -7.08 4.50
CA LEU A 197 24.21 -8.48 4.70
C LEU A 197 23.65 -9.17 3.45
N PHE A 198 23.18 -8.42 2.45
CA PHE A 198 22.54 -8.96 1.24
C PHE A 198 23.32 -8.57 -0.03
N PRO A 199 23.20 -9.33 -1.14
CA PRO A 199 23.77 -8.92 -2.42
C PRO A 199 23.29 -7.50 -2.77
N LYS A 200 24.20 -6.61 -3.21
CA LYS A 200 23.97 -5.15 -3.35
C LYS A 200 22.67 -4.73 -4.05
N LYS A 201 22.11 -5.57 -4.93
CA LYS A 201 20.84 -5.31 -5.64
C LYS A 201 19.57 -5.70 -4.85
N MET A 202 19.69 -6.51 -3.80
CA MET A 202 18.57 -7.06 -3.03
C MET A 202 18.34 -6.36 -1.69
N GLY A 203 19.34 -5.68 -1.12
CA GLY A 203 19.23 -5.10 0.22
C GLY A 203 18.06 -4.11 0.39
N ALA A 204 17.84 -3.22 -0.57
CA ALA A 204 16.72 -2.27 -0.54
C ALA A 204 15.35 -2.95 -0.68
N VAL A 205 15.30 -4.07 -1.42
CA VAL A 205 14.09 -4.91 -1.55
C VAL A 205 13.82 -5.64 -0.24
N SER A 206 14.85 -6.20 0.42
CA SER A 206 14.73 -6.85 1.73
C SER A 206 14.18 -5.89 2.79
N VAL A 207 14.64 -4.64 2.83
CA VAL A 207 14.09 -3.63 3.75
C VAL A 207 12.63 -3.32 3.43
N ALA A 208 12.28 -3.20 2.14
CA ALA A 208 10.90 -2.95 1.74
C ALA A 208 9.99 -4.14 2.12
N LEU A 209 10.47 -5.38 2.01
CA LEU A 209 9.77 -6.59 2.46
C LEU A 209 9.68 -6.68 3.99
N LEU A 210 10.70 -6.24 4.72
CA LEU A 210 10.64 -6.18 6.19
C LEU A 210 9.65 -5.11 6.67
N ALA A 211 9.61 -3.94 6.03
CA ALA A 211 8.60 -2.91 6.31
C ALA A 211 7.18 -3.39 5.96
N PHE A 212 7.06 -4.20 4.92
CA PHE A 212 5.81 -4.87 4.54
C PHE A 212 5.37 -5.88 5.61
N LEU A 213 6.28 -6.74 6.06
CA LEU A 213 6.02 -7.74 7.10
C LEU A 213 5.69 -7.07 8.43
N SER A 214 6.42 -6.01 8.80
CA SER A 214 6.16 -5.28 10.04
C SER A 214 4.79 -4.60 10.03
N ALA A 215 4.34 -4.06 8.90
CA ALA A 215 2.99 -3.51 8.77
C ALA A 215 1.90 -4.58 9.02
N ALA A 216 2.06 -5.78 8.43
CA ALA A 216 1.13 -6.89 8.62
C ALA A 216 1.12 -7.38 10.09
N VAL A 217 2.31 -7.53 10.70
CA VAL A 217 2.44 -7.91 12.12
C VAL A 217 1.84 -6.86 13.04
N CYS A 218 2.13 -5.57 12.82
CA CYS A 218 1.55 -4.47 13.60
C CYS A 218 0.03 -4.45 13.51
N LEU A 219 -0.54 -4.63 12.32
CA LEU A 219 -1.99 -4.68 12.14
C LEU A 219 -2.59 -5.87 12.89
N THR A 220 -1.96 -7.04 12.81
CA THR A 220 -2.41 -8.26 13.49
C THR A 220 -2.35 -8.11 15.01
N ALA A 221 -1.24 -7.60 15.53
CA ALA A 221 -1.05 -7.34 16.95
C ALA A 221 -2.06 -6.31 17.47
N THR A 222 -2.27 -5.21 16.72
CA THR A 222 -3.27 -4.19 17.07
C THR A 222 -4.68 -4.78 17.08
N ALA A 223 -5.03 -5.59 16.07
CA ALA A 223 -6.32 -6.27 16.02
C ALA A 223 -6.51 -7.24 17.21
N ALA A 224 -5.48 -8.00 17.58
CA ALA A 224 -5.52 -8.90 18.73
C ALA A 224 -5.67 -8.15 20.05
N VAL A 225 -4.99 -7.02 20.22
CA VAL A 225 -5.13 -6.15 21.41
C VAL A 225 -6.55 -5.58 21.49
N ILE A 226 -7.09 -5.06 20.39
CA ILE A 226 -8.47 -4.55 20.34
C ILE A 226 -9.46 -5.65 20.73
N LEU A 227 -9.31 -6.86 20.17
CA LEU A 227 -10.18 -8.00 20.51
C LEU A 227 -10.13 -8.33 22.00
N ARG A 228 -8.95 -8.32 22.63
CA ARG A 228 -8.80 -8.55 24.07
C ARG A 228 -9.37 -7.44 24.95
N LEU A 229 -9.38 -6.20 24.46
CA LEU A 229 -9.96 -5.07 25.20
C LEU A 229 -11.49 -5.02 25.10
N LEU A 230 -12.06 -5.66 24.07
CA LEU A 230 -13.51 -5.70 23.82
C LEU A 230 -14.18 -7.00 24.31
N SER A 231 -13.39 -7.98 24.78
CA SER A 231 -13.84 -9.23 25.41
C SER A 231 -13.95 -9.08 26.93
#